data_AF-E6MSP2-F1
#
_entry.id   AF-E6MSP2-F1
#
_cell.length_a   1.000
_cell.length_b   1.000
_cell.length_c   1.000
_cell.angle_alpha   90.00
_cell.angle_beta   90.00
_cell.angle_gamma   90.00
#
_symmetry.space_group_name_H-M   'P 1'
#
loop_
_entity.id
_entity.type
_entity.pdbx_description
1 polymer ?
#
loop_
_entity_poly.entity_id
_entity_poly.type
_entity_poly.pdbx_seq_one_letter_code
_entity_poly.pdbx_strand_id
1 'polypeptide(L)' 'MIRRTGLIKVGSYVDLDFDHQFIPAHKFDAKYSYKQDHGCFPGWASIGGIIVGGENRDGNTNVKFHQEDSMSL' A
#
# COMPACT_ATOMS: atom_id res chain seq x y z
N MET A 1 -8.32 -18.87 1.34
CA MET A 1 -9.04 -18.21 2.45
C MET A 1 -10.15 -17.29 1.92
N ILE A 2 -9.82 -16.28 1.10
CA ILE A 2 -10.78 -15.26 0.63
C ILE A 2 -11.92 -15.76 -0.29
N ARG A 3 -11.71 -16.81 -1.09
CA ARG A 3 -12.82 -17.39 -1.90
C ARG A 3 -13.93 -18.02 -1.06
N ARG A 4 -13.65 -18.41 0.19
CA ARG A 4 -14.64 -19.01 1.10
C ARG A 4 -15.46 -17.97 1.88
N THR A 5 -15.08 -16.69 1.83
CA THR A 5 -15.81 -15.62 2.53
C THR A 5 -17.02 -15.11 1.74
N GLY A 6 -17.18 -15.52 0.48
CA GLY A 6 -18.26 -15.04 -0.39
C GLY A 6 -18.06 -13.62 -0.92
N LEU A 7 -16.92 -12.98 -0.62
CA LEU A 7 -16.60 -11.61 -1.04
C LEU A 7 -16.22 -11.51 -2.53
N ILE A 8 -15.70 -12.60 -3.13
CA ILE A 8 -15.32 -12.63 -4.55
C ILE A 8 -16.45 -13.24 -5.36
N LYS A 9 -17.08 -12.43 -6.23
CA LYS A 9 -18.06 -12.88 -7.22
C LYS A 9 -17.53 -12.59 -8.61
N VAL A 10 -18.08 -13.28 -9.61
CA VAL A 10 -17.80 -12.95 -11.02
C VAL A 10 -18.23 -11.50 -11.27
N GLY A 11 -17.33 -10.69 -11.83
CA GLY A 11 -17.54 -9.26 -12.05
C GLY A 11 -17.23 -8.37 -10.84
N SER A 12 -16.75 -8.92 -9.71
CA SER A 12 -16.23 -8.11 -8.61
C SER A 12 -14.85 -7.54 -8.93
N TYR A 13 -14.56 -6.37 -8.36
CA TYR A 13 -13.27 -5.71 -8.45
C TYR A 13 -12.54 -5.79 -7.11
N VAL A 14 -11.22 -5.76 -7.18
CA VAL A 14 -10.34 -5.60 -6.01
C VAL A 14 -9.71 -4.24 -6.15
N ASP A 15 -9.89 -3.40 -5.13
CA ASP A 15 -9.20 -2.12 -5.05
C ASP A 15 -7.86 -2.36 -4.36
N LEU A 16 -6.78 -1.96 -5.03
CA LEU A 16 -5.43 -1.97 -4.48
C LEU A 16 -5.00 -0.53 -4.25
N ASP A 17 -4.94 -0.14 -2.98
CA ASP A 17 -4.51 1.18 -2.56
C ASP A 17 -3.07 1.10 -2.06
N PHE A 18 -2.17 1.73 -2.82
CA PHE A 18 -0.78 1.91 -2.45
C PHE A 18 -0.54 3.38 -2.09
N ASP A 19 0.20 3.61 -1.01
CA ASP A 19 0.82 4.89 -0.67
C ASP A 19 -0.11 6.02 -0.16
N HIS A 20 -1.43 5.82 -0.06
CA HIS A 20 -2.34 6.82 0.56
C HIS A 20 -2.37 6.76 2.09
N GLN A 21 -2.28 5.55 2.67
CA GLN A 21 -2.28 5.36 4.12
C GLN A 21 -0.85 5.43 4.68
N PHE A 22 -0.54 6.48 5.44
CA PHE A 22 0.69 6.55 6.22
C PHE A 22 0.44 5.98 7.61
N ILE A 23 1.28 5.05 8.04
CA ILE A 23 1.28 4.55 9.41
C ILE A 23 2.57 5.03 10.08
N PRO A 24 2.49 5.94 11.07
CA PRO A 24 3.63 6.28 11.89
C PRO A 24 4.14 5.02 12.57
N ALA A 25 5.42 4.73 12.38
CA ALA A 25 6.05 3.57 12.95
C ALA A 25 7.49 3.92 13.31
N HIS A 26 7.80 3.88 14.61
CA HIS A 26 9.16 4.02 15.12
C HIS A 26 9.95 2.72 14.97
N LYS A 27 9.81 2.07 13.81
CA LYS A 27 10.64 0.93 13.43
C LYS A 27 12.06 1.45 13.20
N PHE A 28 13.05 0.68 13.66
CA PHE A 28 14.46 1.09 13.61
C PHE A 28 14.95 1.42 12.19
N ASP A 29 14.36 0.79 11.18
CA ASP A 29 14.66 0.92 9.76
C ASP A 29 13.68 1.81 8.99
N ALA A 30 12.73 2.46 9.66
CA ALA A 30 11.77 3.34 8.98
C ALA A 30 12.44 4.63 8.50
N LYS A 31 12.45 4.85 7.19
CA LYS A 31 12.97 6.08 6.56
C LYS A 31 12.03 7.27 6.78
N TYR A 32 12.59 8.47 6.74
CA TYR A 32 11.83 9.72 6.80
C TYR A 32 10.97 9.84 5.53
N SER A 33 9.66 9.83 5.69
CA SER A 33 8.71 9.88 4.57
C SER A 33 8.51 11.29 4.03
N TYR A 34 7.81 11.41 2.89
CA TYR A 34 7.35 12.72 2.38
C TYR A 34 6.39 13.44 3.35
N LYS A 35 5.79 12.70 4.30
CA LYS A 35 4.97 13.27 5.39
C LYS A 35 5.79 13.77 6.57
N GLN A 36 7.11 13.82 6.42
CA GLN A 36 8.04 14.37 7.41
C GLN A 36 8.01 13.62 8.74
N ASP A 37 7.79 12.30 8.69
CA ASP A 37 7.79 11.44 9.87
C ASP A 37 8.29 10.01 9.51
N HIS A 38 8.72 9.27 10.52
CA HIS A 38 9.16 7.88 10.43
C HIS A 38 7.95 6.95 10.39
N GLY A 39 7.83 6.16 9.32
CA GLY A 39 6.73 5.22 9.19
C GLY A 39 6.79 4.40 7.92
N CYS A 40 5.71 3.71 7.63
CA CYS A 40 5.57 2.93 6.41
C CYS A 40 4.28 3.26 5.65
N PHE A 41 4.30 2.95 4.36
CA PHE A 41 3.14 2.98 3.48
C PHE A 41 2.82 1.54 3.07
N PRO A 42 1.98 0.83 3.85
CA PRO A 42 1.53 -0.48 3.43
C PRO A 42 0.64 -0.38 2.19
N GLY A 43 0.65 -1.41 1.37
CA GLY A 43 -0.40 -1.62 0.36
C GLY A 43 -1.60 -2.26 1.02
N TRP A 44 -2.81 -1.78 0.72
CA TRP A 44 -4.05 -2.39 1.19
C TRP A 44 -4.89 -2.90 0.03
N ALA A 45 -5.41 -4.11 0.17
CA ALA A 45 -6.39 -4.67 -0.74
C ALA A 45 -7.79 -4.62 -0.09
N SER A 46 -8.78 -4.14 -0.84
CA SER A 46 -10.17 -4.15 -0.41
C SER A 46 -11.11 -4.71 -1.48
N ILE A 47 -12.25 -5.26 -1.05
CA ILE A 47 -13.32 -5.77 -1.91
C ILE A 47 -14.63 -5.23 -1.37
N GLY A 48 -15.30 -4.39 -2.16
CA GLY A 48 -16.56 -3.75 -1.75
C GLY A 48 -16.41 -2.91 -0.47
N GLY A 49 -15.27 -2.25 -0.29
CA GLY A 49 -14.95 -1.45 0.89
C GLY A 49 -14.48 -2.23 2.12
N ILE A 50 -14.41 -3.56 2.06
CA ILE A 50 -13.90 -4.41 3.15
C ILE A 50 -12.41 -4.65 2.92
N ILE A 51 -11.55 -4.33 3.90
CA ILE A 51 -10.13 -4.64 3.86
C ILE A 51 -9.95 -6.16 3.96
N VAL A 52 -9.23 -6.74 2.99
CA VAL A 52 -9.04 -8.19 2.88
C VAL A 52 -7.58 -8.63 2.95
N GLY A 53 -6.65 -7.68 2.90
CA GLY A 53 -5.22 -7.96 3.04
C GLY A 53 -4.40 -6.69 3.10
N GLY A 54 -3.30 -6.75 3.83
CA GLY A 54 -2.26 -5.71 3.84
C GLY A 54 -0.95 -6.32 3.40
N GLU A 55 -0.27 -5.66 2.47
CA GLU A 55 1.10 -5.96 2.12
C GLU A 55 2.02 -5.05 2.91
N ASN A 56 2.87 -5.66 3.74
CA ASN A 56 3.97 -4.95 4.34
C ASN A 56 5.04 -4.73 3.27
N ARG A 57 4.99 -3.57 2.61
CA ARG A 57 6.12 -3.11 1.81
C ARG A 57 7.31 -3.00 2.77
N ASP A 58 8.43 -3.61 2.42
CA ASP A 58 9.66 -3.35 3.15
C ASP A 58 9.89 -1.83 3.09
N GLY A 59 9.65 -1.13 4.20
CA GLY A 59 9.72 0.33 4.29
C GLY A 59 11.12 0.85 4.00
N ASN A 60 12.10 -0.06 3.89
CA ASN A 60 13.46 0.22 3.49
C ASN A 60 13.68 0.22 1.97
N THR A 61 12.74 -0.33 1.19
CA THR A 61 12.76 -0.19 -0.27
C THR A 61 12.56 1.27 -0.61
N ASN A 62 13.56 1.87 -1.25
CA ASN A 62 13.46 3.22 -1.75
C ASN A 62 12.25 3.27 -2.69
N VAL A 63 11.21 4.06 -2.37
CA VAL A 63 10.29 4.57 -3.40
C VAL A 63 11.05 5.64 -4.19
N LYS A 64 12.17 5.24 -4.80
CA LYS A 64 12.63 5.85 -6.03
C LYS A 64 12.00 5.00 -7.12
N PHE A 65 10.67 5.07 -7.22
CA PHE A 65 10.11 4.91 -8.55
C PHE A 65 10.59 6.14 -9.32
N HIS A 66 11.12 5.93 -10.52
CA HIS A 66 11.57 7.00 -11.39
C HIS A 66 10.35 7.81 -11.89
N GLN A 67 9.69 8.50 -10.97
CA GLN A 67 8.58 9.39 -11.27
C GLN A 67 9.07 10.54 -12.17
N GLU A 68 10.35 10.91 -12.05
CA GLU A 68 11.03 11.82 -12.98
C GLU A 68 11.07 11.28 -14.42
N ASP A 69 11.27 9.98 -14.63
CA ASP A 69 11.34 9.37 -15.97
C ASP A 69 9.96 9.25 -16.63
N SER A 70 8.87 9.31 -15.85
CA SER A 70 7.49 9.29 -16.36
C SER A 70 6.89 10.70 -16.52
N MET A 71 7.64 11.74 -16.16
CA MET A 71 7.24 13.15 -16.24
C MET A 71 7.92 13.92 -17.37
N SER A 72 8.69 13.25 -18.25
CA SER A 72 9.19 13.86 -19.49
C SER A 72 8.10 13.85 -20.55
N LEU A 73 7.69 15.04 -20.98
CA LEU A 73 6.78 15.30 -22.11
C LEU A 73 7.43 14.95 -23.46
#